data_AF-A0A4R6WPC7-F1
#
_entry.id   AF-A0A4R6WPC7-F1
#
_cell.length_a   1.000
_cell.length_b   1.000
_cell.length_c   1.000
_cell.angle_alpha   90.00
_cell.angle_beta   90.00
_cell.angle_gamma   90.00
#
_symmetry.space_group_name_H-M   'P 1'
#
loop_
_entity.id
_entity.type
_entity.pdbx_description
1 polymer ?
#
loop_
_entity_poly.entity_id
_entity_poly.type
_entity_poly.pdbx_seq_one_letter_code
_entity_poly.pdbx_strand_id
1 'polypeptide(L)'
;MDIQDLKITAGQMRSLIIAMINVDTQNNKSMTKNHGKQIKDDAKYEALRRGGASKEKAARIANSPNASKKGGKSSPMEERTKPQLLEEAKKIGIKGRYKMTKGELIAAVRNH
;
A
#
# COMPACT_ATOMS: atom_id res chain seq x y z
N MET A 1 -30.08 -11.23 -50.25
CA MET A 1 -29.18 -11.52 -49.12
C MET A 1 -30.10 -11.76 -47.95
N ASP A 2 -30.42 -13.03 -47.68
CA ASP A 2 -31.53 -13.46 -46.81
C ASP A 2 -31.24 -13.18 -45.34
N ILE A 3 -32.21 -12.59 -44.63
CA ILE A 3 -32.16 -12.27 -43.20
C ILE A 3 -32.75 -13.44 -42.40
N GLN A 4 -32.39 -14.67 -42.78
CA GLN A 4 -32.91 -15.90 -42.17
C GLN A 4 -31.74 -16.85 -41.95
N ASP A 5 -31.02 -16.69 -40.84
CA ASP A 5 -30.56 -17.78 -39.96
C ASP A 5 -29.53 -17.27 -38.94
N LEU A 6 -29.98 -16.39 -38.05
CA LEU A 6 -29.25 -16.11 -36.81
C LEU A 6 -29.91 -16.87 -35.63
N LYS A 7 -30.06 -18.19 -35.76
CA LYS A 7 -30.45 -19.06 -34.64
C LYS A 7 -29.24 -19.31 -33.75
N ILE A 8 -28.86 -18.29 -32.97
CA ILE A 8 -27.86 -18.45 -31.91
C ILE A 8 -28.49 -19.32 -30.82
N THR A 9 -27.97 -20.54 -30.65
CA THR A 9 -28.43 -21.44 -29.59
C THR A 9 -28.07 -20.87 -28.22
N ALA A 10 -28.83 -21.21 -27.17
CA ALA A 10 -28.57 -20.71 -25.81
C ALA A 10 -27.13 -20.97 -25.31
N GLY A 11 -26.47 -22.01 -25.84
CA GLY A 11 -25.05 -22.28 -25.60
C GLY A 11 -24.11 -21.25 -26.24
N GLN A 12 -24.40 -20.79 -27.46
CA GLN A 12 -23.62 -19.75 -28.12
C GLN A 12 -23.84 -18.37 -27.50
N MET A 13 -25.06 -18.05 -27.05
CA MET A 13 -25.34 -16.82 -26.28
C MET A 13 -24.62 -16.82 -24.92
N ARG A 14 -24.60 -17.95 -24.19
CA ARG A 14 -23.83 -18.06 -22.93
C ARG A 14 -22.33 -17.92 -23.16
N SER A 15 -21.81 -18.52 -24.24
CA SER A 15 -20.40 -18.39 -24.62
C SER A 15 -20.05 -16.94 -25.00
N LEU A 16 -20.94 -16.24 -25.71
CA LEU A 16 -20.79 -14.83 -26.08
C LEU A 16 -20.84 -13.90 -24.86
N ILE A 17 -21.75 -14.16 -23.91
CA ILE A 17 -21.83 -13.41 -22.65
C ILE A 17 -20.57 -13.62 -21.80
N ILE A 18 -20.05 -14.85 -21.71
CA ILE A 18 -18.79 -15.13 -21.01
C ILE A 18 -17.61 -14.46 -21.73
N ALA A 19 -17.59 -14.44 -23.06
CA ALA A 19 -16.56 -13.75 -23.83
C ALA A 19 -16.59 -12.23 -23.61
N MET A 20 -17.77 -11.61 -23.58
CA MET A 20 -17.93 -10.18 -23.28
C MET A 20 -17.48 -9.85 -21.85
N ILE A 21 -17.84 -10.66 -20.83
CA ILE A 21 -17.38 -10.47 -19.44
C ILE A 21 -15.85 -10.65 -19.32
N ASN A 22 -15.26 -11.61 -20.04
CA ASN A 22 -13.82 -11.84 -20.02
C ASN A 22 -13.02 -10.74 -20.77
N VAL A 23 -13.60 -10.09 -21.79
CA VAL A 23 -12.96 -8.99 -22.51
C VAL A 23 -12.76 -7.77 -21.59
N ASP A 24 -13.75 -7.42 -20.77
CA ASP A 24 -13.63 -6.33 -19.80
C ASP A 24 -12.62 -6.63 -18.69
N THR A 25 -12.52 -7.90 -18.30
CA THR A 25 -11.57 -8.35 -17.26
C THR A 25 -10.13 -8.40 -17.78
N GLN A 26 -9.91 -8.74 -19.06
CA GLN A 26 -8.58 -8.78 -19.68
C GLN A 26 -8.06 -7.39 -20.09
N ASN A 27 -8.95 -6.43 -20.33
CA ASN A 27 -8.53 -5.06 -20.67
C ASN A 27 -7.94 -4.30 -19.46
N ASN A 28 -8.33 -4.65 -18.23
CA ASN A 28 -7.70 -4.14 -17.01
C ASN A 28 -6.36 -4.85 -16.69
N LYS A 29 -6.15 -6.07 -17.21
CA LYS A 29 -4.95 -6.89 -16.94
C LYS A 29 -3.78 -6.62 -17.88
N SER A 30 -3.98 -5.86 -18.95
CA SER A 30 -2.99 -5.63 -20.02
C SER A 30 -2.15 -4.37 -19.84
N MET A 31 -2.71 -3.31 -19.23
CA MET A 31 -1.99 -2.03 -19.03
C MET A 31 -0.87 -2.08 -17.99
N THR A 32 -0.69 -3.19 -17.28
CA THR A 32 0.23 -3.31 -16.12
C THR A 32 1.54 -4.05 -16.43
N LYS A 33 1.84 -4.33 -17.70
CA LYS A 33 2.97 -5.22 -18.07
C LYS A 33 4.20 -4.46 -18.55
N ASN A 34 4.87 -3.68 -17.69
CA ASN A 34 6.28 -3.35 -17.95
C ASN A 34 7.16 -3.05 -16.72
N HIS A 35 6.68 -3.38 -15.51
CA HIS A 35 7.40 -3.13 -14.26
C HIS A 35 7.78 -4.38 -13.44
N GLY A 36 7.52 -5.58 -13.96
CA GLY A 36 7.74 -6.83 -13.23
C GLY A 36 6.80 -7.02 -12.04
N LYS A 37 6.75 -8.23 -11.48
CA LYS A 37 5.90 -8.65 -10.34
C LYS A 37 6.18 -7.90 -9.01
N GLN A 38 6.95 -6.82 -9.04
CA GLN A 38 7.50 -6.15 -7.87
C GLN A 38 6.67 -4.94 -7.42
N ILE A 39 5.77 -4.44 -8.27
CA ILE A 39 4.87 -3.33 -7.94
C ILE A 39 3.55 -3.87 -7.38
N LYS A 40 3.16 -3.39 -6.20
CA LYS A 40 1.96 -3.83 -5.47
C LYS A 40 0.69 -3.11 -5.90
N ASP A 41 0.82 -1.89 -6.41
CA ASP A 41 -0.29 -1.03 -6.85
C ASP A 41 0.07 -0.36 -8.18
N ASP A 42 -0.25 -1.06 -9.27
CA ASP A 42 0.11 -0.64 -10.62
C ASP A 42 -0.63 0.61 -11.06
N ALA A 43 -1.92 0.74 -10.70
CA ALA A 43 -2.73 1.91 -11.02
C ALA A 43 -2.12 3.18 -10.40
N LYS A 44 -1.68 3.09 -9.15
CA LYS A 44 -1.00 4.20 -8.46
C LYS A 44 0.38 4.47 -9.06
N TYR A 45 1.13 3.43 -9.43
CA TYR A 45 2.41 3.61 -10.12
C TYR A 45 2.25 4.39 -11.43
N GLU A 46 1.33 3.99 -12.30
CA GLU A 46 1.09 4.63 -13.60
C GLU A 46 0.59 6.06 -13.44
N ALA A 47 -0.30 6.31 -12.47
CA ALA A 47 -0.73 7.67 -12.13
C ALA A 47 0.46 8.57 -11.73
N LEU A 48 1.39 8.04 -10.92
CA LEU A 48 2.60 8.77 -10.53
C LEU A 48 3.55 8.99 -11.70
N ARG A 49 3.69 8.02 -12.62
CA ARG A 49 4.49 8.15 -13.84
C ARG A 49 3.94 9.22 -14.77
N ARG A 50 2.63 9.25 -14.98
CA ARG A 50 1.93 10.28 -15.78
C ARG A 50 2.07 11.67 -15.14
N GLY A 51 2.07 11.74 -13.82
CA GLY A 51 2.34 12.96 -13.06
C GLY A 51 3.83 13.39 -13.02
N GLY A 52 4.70 12.74 -13.79
CA GLY A 52 6.12 13.12 -13.89
C GLY A 52 7.04 12.54 -12.81
N ALA A 53 6.56 11.62 -11.96
CA ALA A 53 7.43 10.95 -10.99
C ALA A 53 8.42 10.00 -11.68
N SER A 54 9.63 9.92 -11.15
CA SER A 54 10.62 8.93 -11.57
C SER A 54 10.14 7.50 -11.30
N LYS A 55 10.64 6.53 -12.07
CA LYS A 55 10.32 5.10 -11.93
C LYS A 55 10.49 4.61 -10.49
N GLU A 56 11.61 4.97 -9.87
CA GLU A 56 11.93 4.55 -8.50
C GLU A 56 11.00 5.18 -7.46
N LYS A 57 10.71 6.49 -7.60
CA LYS A 57 9.81 7.21 -6.69
C LYS A 57 8.39 6.65 -6.78
N ALA A 58 7.91 6.42 -8.00
CA ALA A 58 6.59 5.81 -8.24
C ALA A 58 6.51 4.41 -7.62
N ALA A 59 7.52 3.57 -7.85
CA ALA A 59 7.58 2.21 -7.30
C ALA A 59 7.53 2.19 -5.78
N ARG A 60 8.29 3.08 -5.12
CA ARG A 60 8.33 3.17 -3.65
C ARG A 60 6.98 3.53 -3.04
N ILE A 61 6.27 4.48 -3.66
CA ILE A 61 4.96 4.96 -3.21
C ILE A 61 3.85 3.93 -3.51
N ALA A 62 3.91 3.27 -4.66
CA ALA A 62 3.00 2.18 -5.05
C ALA A 62 3.16 0.96 -4.13
N ASN A 63 4.40 0.64 -3.71
CA ASN A 63 4.69 -0.47 -2.80
C ASN A 63 4.39 -0.19 -1.33
N SER A 64 4.08 1.06 -0.96
CA SER A 64 3.89 1.51 0.42
C SER A 64 2.49 2.11 0.64
N PRO A 65 1.40 1.32 0.53
CA PRO A 65 0.03 1.83 0.63
C PRO A 65 -0.30 2.49 1.98
N ASN A 66 0.45 2.16 3.04
CA ASN A 66 0.22 2.64 4.41
C ASN A 66 1.27 3.65 4.91
N ALA A 67 2.13 4.22 4.05
CA ALA A 67 3.17 5.14 4.49
C ALA A 67 2.61 6.31 5.32
N SER A 68 1.51 6.93 4.88
CA SER A 68 0.83 8.02 5.60
C SER A 68 0.23 7.57 6.94
N LYS A 69 -0.32 6.35 7.02
CA LYS A 69 -0.86 5.77 8.28
C LYS A 69 0.23 5.33 9.26
N LYS A 70 1.39 4.89 8.76
CA LYS A 70 2.54 4.48 9.59
C LYS A 70 3.33 5.69 10.12
N GLY A 71 3.45 6.76 9.33
CA GLY A 71 4.20 7.96 9.73
C GLY A 71 3.44 8.89 10.67
N GLY A 72 2.10 8.96 10.57
CA GLY A 72 1.27 9.85 11.40
C GLY A 72 0.88 9.29 12.77
N LYS A 73 1.14 8.00 13.02
CA LYS A 73 0.81 7.31 14.27
C LYS A 73 2.06 7.03 15.11
N SER A 74 2.87 8.04 15.35
CA SER A 74 3.53 8.03 16.65
C SER A 74 2.41 8.26 17.65
N SER A 75 1.96 7.24 18.38
CA SER A 75 1.19 7.50 19.61
C SER A 75 1.93 8.60 20.37
N PRO A 76 1.25 9.66 20.83
CA PRO A 76 1.91 10.71 21.58
C PRO A 76 2.64 10.03 22.74
N MET A 77 3.97 10.03 22.75
CA MET A 77 4.74 9.43 23.84
C MET A 77 4.43 10.13 25.17
N GLU A 78 3.82 11.31 25.10
CA GLU A 78 3.19 12.04 26.21
C GLU A 78 2.09 11.22 26.93
N GLU A 79 1.42 10.28 26.25
CA GLU A 79 0.41 9.38 26.84
C GLU A 79 1.05 8.20 27.61
N ARG A 80 2.29 7.83 27.31
CA ARG A 80 2.96 6.72 28.00
C ARG A 80 3.26 7.11 29.44
N THR A 81 3.10 6.18 30.38
CA THR A 81 3.40 6.42 31.78
C THR A 81 4.92 6.36 32.04
N LYS A 82 5.41 7.03 33.09
CA LYS A 82 6.85 7.00 33.46
C LYS A 82 7.39 5.56 33.61
N PRO A 83 6.66 4.60 34.20
CA PRO A 83 7.10 3.20 34.27
C PRO A 83 7.28 2.55 32.88
N GLN A 84 6.36 2.81 31.94
CA GLN A 84 6.47 2.28 30.57
C GLN A 84 7.71 2.83 29.85
N LEU A 85 7.96 4.13 30.00
CA LEU A 85 9.15 4.77 29.44
C LEU A 85 10.46 4.26 30.05
N LEU A 86 10.46 3.91 31.35
CA LEU A 86 11.60 3.30 32.03
C LEU A 86 11.91 1.89 31.48
N GLU A 87 10.89 1.07 31.27
CA GLU A 87 11.06 -0.27 30.68
C GLU A 87 11.56 -0.19 29.24
N GLU A 88 11.07 0.76 28.46
CA GLU A 88 11.53 0.96 27.08
C GLU A 88 12.97 1.48 27.04
N ALA A 89 13.29 2.49 27.86
CA ALA A 89 14.66 2.97 28.06
C ALA A 89 15.60 1.85 28.54
N LYS A 90 15.12 0.89 29.33
CA LYS A 90 15.88 -0.29 29.76
C LYS A 90 16.14 -1.25 28.60
N LYS A 91 15.13 -1.55 27.77
CA LYS A 91 15.27 -2.39 26.56
C LYS A 91 16.29 -1.82 25.58
N ILE A 92 16.30 -0.50 25.45
CA ILE A 92 17.18 0.25 24.55
C ILE A 92 18.60 0.43 25.16
N GLY A 93 18.75 0.28 26.47
CA GLY A 93 20.06 0.36 27.14
C GLY A 93 20.45 1.77 27.62
N ILE A 94 19.48 2.66 27.77
CA ILE A 94 19.71 4.04 28.24
C ILE A 94 20.17 4.02 29.71
N LYS A 95 21.38 4.54 29.94
CA LYS A 95 21.99 4.69 31.27
C LYS A 95 21.41 5.91 32.00
N GLY A 96 21.38 5.89 33.33
CA GLY A 96 20.85 7.00 34.13
C GLY A 96 19.32 7.18 34.07
N ARG A 97 18.59 6.29 33.37
CA ARG A 97 17.12 6.34 33.20
C ARG A 97 16.30 6.55 34.48
N TYR A 98 16.77 6.04 35.63
CA TYR A 98 16.07 6.18 36.91
C TYR A 98 16.17 7.61 37.49
N LYS A 99 17.17 8.40 37.08
CA LYS A 99 17.32 9.81 37.45
C LYS A 99 16.53 10.75 36.54
N MET A 100 16.06 10.25 35.39
CA MET A 100 15.36 11.04 34.39
C MET A 100 13.90 11.30 34.75
N THR A 101 13.44 12.49 34.43
CA THR A 101 12.03 12.88 34.41
C THR A 101 11.30 12.21 33.23
N LYS A 102 9.97 12.27 33.24
CA LYS A 102 9.15 11.73 32.15
C LYS A 102 9.55 12.33 30.79
N GLY A 103 9.77 13.64 30.74
CA GLY A 103 10.17 14.35 29.51
C GLY A 103 11.55 13.93 29.02
N GLU A 104 12.53 13.81 29.90
CA GLU A 104 13.88 13.33 29.56
C GLU A 104 13.86 11.89 29.05
N LEU A 105 13.05 11.01 29.65
CA LEU A 105 12.86 9.65 29.17
C LEU A 105 12.26 9.60 27.76
N ILE A 106 11.25 10.45 27.48
CA ILE A 106 10.66 10.55 26.13
C ILE A 106 11.73 10.99 25.12
N ALA A 107 12.50 12.03 25.44
CA ALA A 107 13.55 12.53 24.56
C ALA A 107 14.64 11.47 24.32
N ALA A 108 15.08 10.80 25.36
CA ALA A 108 16.12 9.78 25.27
C ALA A 108 15.68 8.54 24.48
N VAL A 109 14.42 8.10 24.65
CA VAL A 109 13.84 6.98 23.88
C VAL A 109 13.61 7.36 22.41
N ARG A 110 13.30 8.63 22.12
CA ARG A 110 13.04 9.12 20.75
C ARG A 110 14.31 9.32 19.93
N ASN A 111 15.41 9.71 20.56
CA ASN A 111 16.67 10.05 19.91
C ASN A 111 17.65 8.87 19.82
N HIS A 112 17.19 7.65 20.12
CA HIS A 112 17.95 6.41 20.04
C HIS A 112 17.40 5.53 18.91
#